data_AF-A0A1Q9CG56-F1
#
_entry.id   AF-A0A1Q9CG56-F1
#
_cell.length_a   1.000
_cell.length_b   1.000
_cell.length_c   1.000
_cell.angle_alpha   90.00
_cell.angle_beta   90.00
_cell.angle_gamma   90.00
#
_symmetry.space_group_name_H-M   'P 1'
#
loop_
_entity.id
_entity.type
_entity.pdbx_description
1 polymer ?
#
loop_
_entity_poly.entity_id
_entity_poly.type
_entity_poly.pdbx_seq_one_letter_code
_entity_poly.pdbx_strand_id
1 'polypeptide(L)'
;MAWPRPPGASVAPLAGGFGARLQLDGQSYEIRYGPGQDFETPEDFFAPCRAALREPCEEMLRVVEALGVLESLQLDAHGTLRVALPFCGSMQELPILAHFLATRCSGRQGVAKISILASDVQDWAPLGGYWKQKETYVKRWYPHMDLKFCQLDLHALRHPPSSLTFAFHPECTVHRDLWRRILHNVISASAVCIVCTFNDEERKVVLGVCQDLGRQAQCQRNPYYANSKQNGTTPPFLNFLILVR
;
A
#
# COMPACT_ATOMS: atom_id res chain seq x y z
N MET A 1 -2.88 -18.15 16.88
CA MET A 1 -2.33 -19.34 16.21
C MET A 1 -1.28 -18.81 15.23
N ALA A 2 0.01 -19.02 15.51
CA ALA A 2 1.12 -18.42 14.77
C ALA A 2 1.55 -19.33 13.60
N TRP A 3 1.89 -18.73 12.46
CA TRP A 3 2.37 -19.46 11.28
C TRP A 3 3.75 -20.10 11.53
N PRO A 4 3.99 -21.34 11.04
CA PRO A 4 5.29 -21.99 11.19
C PRO A 4 6.35 -21.29 10.35
N ARG A 5 7.53 -21.07 10.94
CA ARG A 5 8.71 -20.50 10.25
C ARG A 5 9.27 -21.50 9.22
N PRO A 6 9.86 -21.03 8.10
CA PRO A 6 10.58 -21.89 7.18
C PRO A 6 11.74 -22.61 7.89
N PRO A 7 11.99 -23.90 7.60
CA PRO A 7 13.16 -24.60 8.14
C PRO A 7 14.45 -23.95 7.65
N GLY A 8 15.30 -23.53 8.58
CA GLY A 8 16.60 -22.91 8.30
C GLY A 8 16.72 -21.41 8.62
N ALA A 9 15.61 -20.71 8.85
CA ALA A 9 15.65 -19.29 9.24
C ALA A 9 15.74 -19.16 10.78
N SER A 10 16.95 -18.86 11.28
CA SER A 10 17.14 -18.43 12.68
C SER A 10 17.46 -16.94 12.73
N VAL A 11 16.75 -16.21 13.60
CA VAL A 11 17.03 -14.80 13.89
C VAL A 11 17.47 -14.75 15.34
N ALA A 12 18.75 -14.48 15.56
CA ALA A 12 19.31 -14.25 16.88
C ALA A 12 19.59 -12.74 17.03
N PRO A 13 19.10 -12.09 18.10
CA PRO A 13 19.52 -10.73 18.43
C PRO A 13 21.02 -10.72 18.76
N LEU A 14 21.75 -9.73 18.25
CA LEU A 14 23.16 -9.54 18.60
C LEU A 14 23.27 -8.95 20.00
N ALA A 15 24.23 -9.45 20.79
CA ALA A 15 24.60 -8.88 22.07
C ALA A 15 25.25 -7.50 21.83
N GLY A 16 24.49 -6.42 22.06
CA GLY A 16 25.04 -5.05 22.15
C GLY A 16 24.59 -4.01 21.11
N GLY A 17 23.59 -4.26 20.28
CA GLY A 17 23.07 -3.23 19.36
C GLY A 17 22.00 -3.76 18.42
N PHE A 18 21.16 -2.87 17.85
CA PHE A 18 20.12 -3.29 16.92
C PHE A 18 20.77 -3.97 15.71
N GLY A 19 20.21 -5.06 15.23
CA GLY A 19 20.80 -5.81 14.14
C GLY A 19 20.08 -7.12 13.93
N ALA A 20 19.98 -7.57 12.69
CA ALA A 20 19.48 -8.86 12.30
C ALA A 20 20.55 -9.60 11.51
N ARG A 21 20.78 -10.87 11.83
CA ARG A 21 21.60 -11.75 10.99
C ARG A 21 20.66 -12.56 10.11
N LEU A 22 20.83 -12.46 8.80
CA LEU A 22 20.05 -13.18 7.79
C LEU A 22 20.93 -14.28 7.18
N GLN A 23 20.42 -15.51 7.07
CA GLN A 23 21.08 -16.56 6.27
C GLN A 23 20.32 -16.81 4.97
N LEU A 24 21.04 -16.75 3.85
CA LEU A 24 20.55 -17.08 2.50
C LEU A 24 21.61 -17.94 1.82
N ASP A 25 21.21 -19.08 1.25
CA ASP A 25 22.08 -19.99 0.49
C ASP A 25 23.37 -20.41 1.22
N GLY A 26 23.29 -20.59 2.54
CA GLY A 26 24.43 -20.96 3.38
C GLY A 26 25.41 -19.81 3.66
N GLN A 27 25.13 -18.60 3.16
CA GLN A 27 25.88 -17.38 3.49
C GLN A 27 25.15 -16.59 4.57
N SER A 28 25.92 -16.04 5.51
CA SER A 28 25.41 -15.27 6.64
C SER A 28 25.67 -13.79 6.43
N TYR A 29 24.59 -13.01 6.35
CA TYR A 29 24.62 -11.56 6.22
C TYR A 29 24.26 -10.94 7.56
N GLU A 30 25.18 -10.17 8.13
CA GLU A 30 24.94 -9.44 9.36
C GLU A 30 24.47 -8.03 9.03
N ILE A 31 23.21 -7.74 9.33
CA ILE A 31 22.63 -6.43 9.15
C ILE A 31 22.64 -5.75 10.51
N ARG A 32 23.55 -4.80 10.72
CA ARG A 32 23.57 -4.00 11.95
C ARG A 32 22.66 -2.77 11.78
N TYR A 33 21.95 -2.42 12.83
CA TYR A 33 21.08 -1.26 12.92
C TYR A 33 21.50 -0.45 14.17
N GLY A 34 21.62 0.88 14.08
CA GLY A 34 21.92 1.69 15.26
C GLY A 34 22.84 2.88 15.01
N PRO A 35 23.07 3.74 16.03
CA PRO A 35 23.62 5.07 15.85
C PRO A 35 25.13 5.04 15.54
N GLY A 36 25.57 5.81 14.55
CA GLY A 36 26.99 6.11 14.31
C GLY A 36 27.67 5.39 13.13
N GLN A 37 26.94 4.99 12.08
CA GLN A 37 27.55 4.58 10.80
C GLN A 37 26.87 5.27 9.62
N ASP A 38 27.69 5.67 8.64
CA ASP A 38 27.28 6.35 7.40
C ASP A 38 26.52 5.40 6.47
N PHE A 39 25.23 5.24 6.73
CA PHE A 39 24.25 5.65 5.73
C PHE A 39 23.97 7.11 6.06
N GLU A 40 24.01 8.04 5.09
CA GLU A 40 23.76 9.43 5.49
C GLU A 40 22.36 9.56 6.12
N THR A 41 21.37 8.74 5.68
CA THR A 41 19.99 8.84 6.17
C THR A 41 19.14 7.56 5.98
N PRO A 42 18.04 7.38 6.74
CA PRO A 42 17.00 6.36 6.51
C PRO A 42 16.30 6.37 5.14
N GLU A 43 16.67 7.27 4.22
CA GLU A 43 16.15 7.31 2.85
C GLU A 43 16.57 6.09 2.01
N ASP A 44 17.70 5.48 2.34
CA ASP A 44 18.26 4.33 1.60
C ASP A 44 17.60 2.98 1.95
N PHE A 45 16.71 2.97 2.94
CA PHE A 45 16.17 1.71 3.46
C PHE A 45 15.07 1.11 2.56
N PHE A 46 14.39 1.94 1.75
CA PHE A 46 13.25 1.51 0.90
C PHE A 46 13.32 2.00 -0.55
N ALA A 47 14.42 2.64 -0.94
CA ALA A 47 14.61 3.21 -2.27
C ALA A 47 15.87 2.61 -2.94
N PRO A 48 15.78 2.20 -4.23
CA PRO A 48 14.57 2.19 -5.04
C PRO A 48 13.64 1.02 -4.70
N CYS A 49 12.32 1.27 -4.72
CA CYS A 49 11.33 0.20 -4.83
C CYS A 49 11.70 -0.67 -6.04
N ARG A 50 11.69 -2.00 -5.86
CA ARG A 50 12.14 -2.93 -6.90
C ARG A 50 11.38 -2.66 -8.20
N ALA A 51 12.09 -2.61 -9.33
CA ALA A 51 11.49 -2.28 -10.63
C ALA A 51 10.22 -3.10 -10.93
N ALA A 52 10.24 -4.39 -10.58
CA ALA A 52 9.12 -5.31 -10.74
C ALA A 52 7.83 -4.93 -9.96
N LEU A 53 7.94 -4.11 -8.91
CA LEU A 53 6.82 -3.56 -8.16
C LEU A 53 6.54 -2.12 -8.58
N ARG A 54 7.62 -1.34 -8.79
CA ARG A 54 7.54 0.07 -9.14
C ARG A 54 6.84 0.32 -10.46
N GLU A 55 7.27 -0.32 -11.53
CA GLU A 55 6.78 -0.02 -12.88
C GLU A 55 5.29 -0.35 -13.05
N PRO A 56 4.78 -1.53 -12.58
CA PRO A 56 3.34 -1.79 -12.59
C PRO A 56 2.55 -0.78 -11.74
N CYS A 57 3.10 -0.34 -10.60
CA CYS A 57 2.45 0.63 -9.72
C CYS A 57 2.37 2.02 -10.38
N GLU A 58 3.47 2.50 -10.98
CA GLU A 58 3.48 3.77 -11.73
C GLU A 58 2.48 3.74 -12.89
N GLU A 59 2.41 2.65 -13.64
CA GLU A 59 1.47 2.54 -14.75
C GLU A 59 0.01 2.53 -14.27
N MET A 60 -0.28 1.86 -13.15
CA MET A 60 -1.58 1.93 -12.49
C MET A 60 -1.95 3.36 -12.11
N LEU A 61 -1.02 4.11 -11.53
CA LEU A 61 -1.24 5.50 -11.13
C LEU A 61 -1.45 6.43 -12.34
N ARG A 62 -0.80 6.15 -13.49
CA ARG A 62 -1.09 6.84 -14.76
C ARG A 62 -2.51 6.57 -15.24
N VAL A 63 -3.00 5.33 -15.12
CA VAL A 63 -4.41 4.99 -15.42
C VAL A 63 -5.37 5.74 -14.50
N VAL A 64 -5.07 5.81 -13.20
CA VAL A 64 -5.87 6.59 -12.23
C VAL A 64 -5.97 8.05 -12.66
N GLU A 65 -4.84 8.66 -13.02
CA GLU A 65 -4.81 10.03 -13.51
C GLU A 65 -5.64 10.20 -14.79
N ALA A 66 -5.46 9.33 -15.78
CA ALA A 66 -6.19 9.39 -17.05
C ALA A 66 -7.72 9.24 -16.89
N LEU A 67 -8.17 8.59 -15.80
CA LEU A 67 -9.60 8.45 -15.49
C LEU A 67 -10.25 9.72 -14.90
N GLY A 68 -9.46 10.78 -14.67
CA GLY A 68 -9.96 12.07 -14.18
C GLY A 68 -10.64 11.97 -12.81
N VAL A 69 -10.27 10.98 -11.99
CA VAL A 69 -10.90 10.78 -10.67
C VAL A 69 -10.43 11.83 -9.68
N LEU A 70 -9.21 12.32 -9.83
CA LEU A 70 -8.56 13.15 -8.84
C LEU A 70 -9.29 14.48 -8.72
N GLU A 71 -9.69 15.09 -9.84
CA GLU A 71 -10.31 16.41 -9.96
C GLU A 71 -11.59 16.54 -9.12
N SER A 72 -12.33 15.45 -8.99
CA SER A 72 -13.62 15.39 -8.27
C SER A 72 -13.52 15.07 -6.78
N LEU A 73 -12.31 14.83 -6.26
CA LEU A 73 -12.13 14.43 -4.86
C LEU A 73 -12.54 15.56 -3.91
N GLN A 74 -13.40 15.22 -2.95
CA GLN A 74 -13.86 16.12 -1.92
C GLN A 74 -12.74 16.43 -0.93
N LEU A 75 -12.69 17.68 -0.46
CA LEU A 75 -11.83 18.10 0.63
C LEU A 75 -12.66 18.30 1.89
N ASP A 76 -12.04 18.18 3.06
CA ASP A 76 -12.72 18.59 4.29
C ASP A 76 -12.73 20.12 4.46
N ALA A 77 -13.37 20.59 5.54
CA ALA A 77 -13.53 22.02 5.83
C ALA A 77 -12.19 22.78 5.99
N HIS A 78 -11.07 22.07 6.15
CA HIS A 78 -9.73 22.64 6.26
C HIS A 78 -8.92 22.51 4.97
N GLY A 79 -9.54 22.09 3.86
CA GLY A 79 -8.83 21.83 2.61
C GLY A 79 -7.96 20.58 2.67
N THR A 80 -8.23 19.64 3.58
CA THR A 80 -7.46 18.39 3.68
C THR A 80 -8.05 17.34 2.75
N LEU A 81 -7.22 16.80 1.85
CA LEU A 81 -7.52 15.58 1.11
C LEU A 81 -7.24 14.36 1.99
N ARG A 82 -8.29 13.62 2.36
CA ARG A 82 -8.18 12.41 3.18
C ARG A 82 -8.01 11.18 2.28
N VAL A 83 -6.88 10.52 2.44
CA VAL A 83 -6.51 9.32 1.70
C VAL A 83 -6.43 8.13 2.66
N ALA A 84 -7.11 7.04 2.31
CA ALA A 84 -6.99 5.76 3.02
C ALA A 84 -6.11 4.79 2.26
N LEU A 85 -5.37 3.98 3.00
CA LEU A 85 -4.45 2.98 2.48
C LEU A 85 -4.54 1.69 3.32
N PRO A 86 -5.65 0.94 3.20
CA PRO A 86 -5.85 -0.31 3.94
C PRO A 86 -4.97 -1.43 3.38
N PHE A 87 -4.81 -2.49 4.17
CA PHE A 87 -3.96 -3.66 3.87
C PHE A 87 -2.51 -3.25 3.63
N CYS A 88 -2.07 -2.23 4.35
CA CYS A 88 -0.82 -1.57 4.04
C CYS A 88 0.40 -2.43 4.34
N GLY A 89 0.28 -3.52 5.10
CA GLY A 89 1.37 -4.46 5.35
C GLY A 89 2.72 -3.77 5.61
N SER A 90 3.68 -4.15 4.76
CA SER A 90 4.98 -3.49 4.64
C SER A 90 5.09 -2.52 3.45
N MET A 91 3.98 -2.14 2.80
CA MET A 91 3.84 -1.33 1.56
C MET A 91 5.16 -0.75 1.04
N GLN A 92 5.67 -1.36 -0.03
CA GLN A 92 6.93 -0.98 -0.67
C GLN A 92 6.71 0.13 -1.70
N GLU A 93 5.47 0.34 -2.12
CA GLU A 93 5.02 1.30 -3.14
C GLU A 93 4.85 2.71 -2.56
N LEU A 94 5.02 2.87 -1.24
CA LEU A 94 4.77 4.14 -0.55
C LEU A 94 5.52 5.33 -1.17
N PRO A 95 6.83 5.26 -1.51
CA PRO A 95 7.51 6.39 -2.14
C PRO A 95 6.88 6.81 -3.46
N ILE A 96 6.38 5.85 -4.24
CA ILE A 96 5.76 6.07 -5.55
C ILE A 96 4.39 6.75 -5.35
N LEU A 97 3.57 6.20 -4.45
CA LEU A 97 2.25 6.76 -4.15
C LEU A 97 2.37 8.16 -3.54
N ALA A 98 3.29 8.36 -2.59
CA ALA A 98 3.53 9.66 -1.98
C ALA A 98 3.97 10.68 -3.05
N HIS A 99 4.93 10.33 -3.91
CA HIS A 99 5.34 11.21 -5.01
C HIS A 99 4.17 11.57 -5.93
N PHE A 100 3.37 10.57 -6.33
CA PHE A 100 2.20 10.77 -7.19
C PHE A 100 1.18 11.74 -6.54
N LEU A 101 0.83 11.51 -5.28
CA LEU A 101 -0.08 12.39 -4.54
C LEU A 101 0.48 13.81 -4.42
N ALA A 102 1.78 13.96 -4.16
CA ALA A 102 2.42 15.26 -4.07
C ALA A 102 2.26 16.04 -5.38
N THR A 103 2.61 15.40 -6.49
CA THR A 103 2.66 16.02 -7.81
C THR A 103 1.27 16.32 -8.35
N ARG A 104 0.29 15.44 -8.11
CA ARG A 104 -1.05 15.56 -8.68
C ARG A 104 -2.06 16.26 -7.79
N CYS A 105 -1.87 16.26 -6.47
CA CYS A 105 -2.86 16.80 -5.54
C CYS A 105 -2.43 18.08 -4.82
N SER A 106 -1.15 18.28 -4.49
CA SER A 106 -0.72 19.42 -3.67
C SER A 106 -0.88 20.79 -4.35
N GLY A 107 -0.98 20.83 -5.68
CA GLY A 107 -1.23 22.07 -6.44
C GLY A 107 -2.70 22.32 -6.80
N ARG A 108 -3.60 21.42 -6.43
CA ARG A 108 -5.03 21.56 -6.77
C ARG A 108 -5.68 22.64 -5.92
N GLN A 109 -6.58 23.41 -6.54
CA GLN A 109 -7.28 24.49 -5.87
C GLN A 109 -7.98 23.99 -4.59
N GLY A 110 -7.70 24.66 -3.47
CA GLY A 110 -8.30 24.34 -2.16
C GLY A 110 -7.58 23.25 -1.37
N VAL A 111 -6.63 22.50 -1.96
CA VAL A 111 -5.85 21.50 -1.22
C VAL A 111 -4.79 22.20 -0.39
N ALA A 112 -4.99 22.23 0.92
CA ALA A 112 -4.00 22.73 1.87
C ALA A 112 -3.06 21.63 2.38
N LYS A 113 -3.57 20.39 2.44
CA LYS A 113 -2.86 19.25 3.04
C LYS A 113 -3.37 17.92 2.50
N ILE A 114 -2.51 16.91 2.49
CA ILE A 114 -2.90 15.51 2.24
C ILE A 114 -2.70 14.73 3.55
N SER A 115 -3.71 13.99 3.99
CA SER A 115 -3.63 13.14 5.18
C SER A 115 -3.87 11.70 4.78
N ILE A 116 -2.86 10.86 4.95
CA ILE A 116 -2.86 9.45 4.62
C ILE A 116 -2.98 8.63 5.90
N LEU A 117 -4.04 7.83 6.01
CA LEU A 117 -4.17 6.81 7.03
C LEU A 117 -3.94 5.44 6.39
N ALA A 118 -2.77 4.87 6.67
CA ALA A 118 -2.43 3.51 6.31
C ALA A 118 -2.82 2.57 7.44
N SER A 119 -3.54 1.48 7.12
CA SER A 119 -4.00 0.55 8.13
C SER A 119 -3.87 -0.91 7.69
N ASP A 120 -3.65 -1.79 8.66
CA ASP A 120 -3.61 -3.23 8.46
C ASP A 120 -4.23 -3.96 9.66
N VAL A 121 -4.68 -5.20 9.46
CA VAL A 121 -5.20 -6.03 10.56
C VAL A 121 -4.09 -6.49 11.50
N GLN A 122 -2.84 -6.48 11.02
CA GLN A 122 -1.64 -6.85 11.76
C GLN A 122 -0.76 -5.62 12.02
N ASP A 123 -0.21 -5.49 13.22
CA ASP A 123 0.84 -4.49 13.46
C ASP A 123 2.16 -4.95 12.82
N TRP A 124 2.52 -4.32 11.71
CA TRP A 124 3.75 -4.62 10.99
C TRP A 124 4.96 -3.86 11.52
N ALA A 125 4.80 -2.86 12.40
CA ALA A 125 5.94 -2.14 12.97
C ALA A 125 6.97 -3.08 13.64
N PRO A 126 6.60 -4.04 14.52
CA PRO A 126 7.54 -4.99 15.09
C PRO A 126 7.97 -6.11 14.13
N LEU A 127 7.36 -6.21 12.94
CA LEU A 127 7.54 -7.32 12.00
C LEU A 127 8.30 -6.90 10.72
N GLY A 128 9.04 -5.80 10.79
CA GLY A 128 9.80 -5.30 9.63
C GLY A 128 8.96 -4.53 8.61
N GLY A 129 7.80 -3.99 9.03
CA GLY A 129 7.02 -3.02 8.25
C GLY A 129 7.60 -1.61 8.32
N TYR A 130 8.38 -1.30 9.36
CA TYR A 130 9.08 -0.02 9.59
C TYR A 130 8.18 1.21 9.45
N TRP A 131 6.96 1.11 9.99
CA TRP A 131 5.92 2.13 9.89
C TRP A 131 6.41 3.51 10.35
N LYS A 132 7.09 3.61 11.50
CA LYS A 132 7.61 4.87 12.04
C LYS A 132 8.61 5.56 11.10
N GLN A 133 9.48 4.78 10.47
CA GLN A 133 10.48 5.28 9.53
C GLN A 133 9.81 5.81 8.27
N LYS A 134 8.79 5.12 7.78
CA LYS A 134 7.98 5.56 6.63
C LYS A 134 7.19 6.84 6.90
N GLU A 135 6.59 6.99 8.09
CA GLU A 135 5.96 8.26 8.49
C GLU A 135 6.97 9.41 8.49
N THR A 136 8.18 9.16 9.00
CA THR A 136 9.26 10.15 9.05
C THR A 136 9.73 10.52 7.64
N TYR A 137 9.88 9.53 6.76
CA TYR A 137 10.23 9.72 5.36
C TYR A 137 9.22 10.62 4.65
N VAL A 138 7.91 10.31 4.75
CA VAL A 138 6.89 11.12 4.08
C VAL A 138 6.89 12.54 4.61
N LYS A 139 6.97 12.72 5.93
CA LYS A 139 7.02 14.06 6.53
C LYS A 139 8.23 14.87 6.08
N ARG A 140 9.40 14.24 5.90
CA ARG A 140 10.63 14.91 5.46
C ARG A 140 10.56 15.36 4.00
N TRP A 141 10.13 14.48 3.10
CA TRP A 141 10.15 14.74 1.65
C TRP A 141 8.90 15.43 1.13
N TYR A 142 7.80 15.36 1.87
CA TYR A 142 6.51 15.90 1.48
C TYR A 142 5.86 16.65 2.64
N PRO A 143 6.32 17.88 2.97
CA PRO A 143 5.92 18.60 4.18
C PRO A 143 4.43 18.96 4.26
N HIS A 144 3.71 18.95 3.14
CA HIS A 144 2.25 19.13 3.08
C HIS A 144 1.47 17.81 3.23
N MET A 145 2.15 16.71 3.56
CA MET A 145 1.56 15.40 3.75
C MET A 145 1.83 14.85 5.14
N ASP A 146 0.77 14.32 5.74
CA ASP A 146 0.88 13.50 6.94
C ASP A 146 0.57 12.06 6.60
N LEU A 147 1.46 11.15 7.01
CA LEU A 147 1.21 9.71 6.99
C LEU A 147 1.12 9.18 8.42
N LYS A 148 0.11 8.35 8.66
CA LYS A 148 -0.03 7.57 9.88
C LYS A 148 -0.28 6.11 9.55
N PHE A 149 0.46 5.22 10.20
CA PHE A 149 0.15 3.80 10.21
C PHE A 149 -0.56 3.42 11.51
N CYS A 150 -1.53 2.53 11.42
CA CYS A 150 -2.12 1.90 12.59
C CYS A 150 -2.56 0.47 12.31
N GLN A 151 -2.65 -0.31 13.38
CA GLN A 151 -3.42 -1.55 13.34
C GLN A 151 -4.91 -1.19 13.47
N LEU A 152 -5.74 -1.71 12.58
CA LEU A 152 -7.19 -1.55 12.62
C LEU A 152 -7.86 -2.89 12.29
N ASP A 153 -8.83 -3.30 13.12
CA ASP A 153 -9.66 -4.46 12.82
C ASP A 153 -10.66 -4.10 11.71
N LEU A 154 -10.21 -4.21 10.46
CA LEU A 154 -11.00 -3.89 9.28
C LEU A 154 -12.18 -4.85 9.06
N HIS A 155 -12.20 -6.00 9.75
CA HIS A 155 -13.32 -6.93 9.71
C HIS A 155 -14.47 -6.47 10.62
N ALA A 156 -14.15 -6.04 11.84
CA ALA A 156 -15.15 -5.58 12.79
C ALA A 156 -15.53 -4.09 12.59
N LEU A 157 -14.57 -3.26 12.18
CA LEU A 157 -14.72 -1.81 12.13
C LEU A 157 -14.65 -1.29 10.70
N ARG A 158 -15.54 -0.34 10.41
CA ARG A 158 -15.48 0.43 9.17
C ARG A 158 -14.23 1.31 9.18
N HIS A 159 -13.55 1.41 8.04
CA HIS A 159 -12.42 2.34 7.91
C HIS A 159 -12.92 3.80 8.11
N PRO A 160 -12.11 4.71 8.68
CA PRO A 160 -12.47 6.12 8.73
C PRO A 160 -12.82 6.67 7.34
N PRO A 161 -13.82 7.57 7.22
CA PRO A 161 -14.21 8.15 5.94
C PRO A 161 -13.03 8.83 5.24
N SER A 162 -12.90 8.56 3.95
CA SER A 162 -11.85 9.12 3.09
C SER A 162 -12.38 9.51 1.73
N SER A 163 -11.85 10.59 1.18
CA SER A 163 -12.18 11.04 -0.18
C SER A 163 -11.64 10.08 -1.23
N LEU A 164 -10.46 9.52 -0.98
CA LEU A 164 -9.77 8.59 -1.86
C LEU A 164 -9.23 7.40 -1.06
N THR A 165 -9.33 6.20 -1.61
CA THR A 165 -8.72 5.01 -1.02
C THR A 165 -7.90 4.27 -2.06
N PHE A 166 -6.67 3.90 -1.70
CA PHE A 166 -5.85 2.96 -2.47
C PHE A 166 -5.75 1.65 -1.69
N ALA A 167 -6.49 0.63 -2.11
CA ALA A 167 -6.42 -0.71 -1.55
C ALA A 167 -5.55 -1.58 -2.45
N PHE A 168 -4.24 -1.62 -2.18
CA PHE A 168 -3.30 -2.45 -2.93
C PHE A 168 -3.23 -3.84 -2.32
N HIS A 169 -3.29 -4.86 -3.17
CA HIS A 169 -3.01 -6.26 -2.80
C HIS A 169 -3.83 -6.80 -1.62
N PRO A 170 -5.17 -6.77 -1.68
CA PRO A 170 -5.98 -7.30 -0.60
C PRO A 170 -5.92 -8.83 -0.42
N GLU A 171 -5.18 -9.61 -1.24
CA GLU A 171 -5.04 -11.08 -1.11
C GLU A 171 -6.37 -11.82 -0.81
N CYS A 172 -7.47 -11.35 -1.39
CA CYS A 172 -8.82 -11.60 -0.90
C CYS A 172 -9.44 -12.94 -1.33
N THR A 173 -8.62 -13.90 -1.74
CA THR A 173 -9.05 -15.24 -2.19
C THR A 173 -9.04 -16.27 -1.06
N VAL A 174 -8.22 -16.04 -0.03
CA VAL A 174 -8.17 -16.86 1.20
C VAL A 174 -9.24 -16.36 2.16
N HIS A 175 -9.90 -17.22 2.95
CA HIS A 175 -10.94 -16.82 3.93
C HIS A 175 -11.99 -15.84 3.37
N ARG A 176 -12.65 -16.23 2.27
CA ARG A 176 -13.50 -15.34 1.46
C ARG A 176 -14.53 -14.52 2.25
N ASP A 177 -15.21 -15.09 3.24
CA ASP A 177 -16.23 -14.37 4.00
C ASP A 177 -15.65 -13.24 4.85
N LEU A 178 -14.48 -13.48 5.46
CA LEU A 178 -13.72 -12.47 6.20
C LEU A 178 -13.35 -11.30 5.28
N TRP A 179 -12.76 -11.61 4.13
CA TRP A 179 -12.31 -10.59 3.18
C TRP A 179 -13.46 -9.84 2.52
N ARG A 180 -14.58 -10.48 2.24
CA ARG A 180 -15.77 -9.79 1.73
C ARG A 180 -16.26 -8.74 2.72
N ARG A 181 -16.27 -9.04 4.02
CA ARG A 181 -16.63 -8.06 5.06
C ARG A 181 -15.60 -6.95 5.20
N ILE A 182 -14.32 -7.29 5.17
CA ILE A 182 -13.22 -6.31 5.18
C ILE A 182 -13.35 -5.33 4.00
N LEU A 183 -13.49 -5.85 2.77
CA LEU A 183 -13.67 -5.04 1.56
C LEU A 183 -14.95 -4.20 1.63
N HIS A 184 -16.04 -4.74 2.17
CA HIS A 184 -17.27 -3.99 2.39
C HIS A 184 -17.05 -2.79 3.32
N ASN A 185 -16.35 -2.99 4.43
CA ASN A 185 -16.02 -1.94 5.40
C ASN A 185 -15.10 -0.87 4.81
N VAL A 186 -14.14 -1.25 3.97
CA VAL A 186 -13.25 -0.32 3.28
C VAL A 186 -14.02 0.45 2.20
N ILE A 187 -14.62 -0.24 1.23
CA ILE A 187 -15.26 0.37 0.05
C ILE A 187 -16.42 1.28 0.47
N SER A 188 -17.21 0.88 1.46
CA SER A 188 -18.31 1.72 1.94
C SER A 188 -17.83 3.02 2.57
N ALA A 189 -16.65 3.06 3.19
CA ALA A 189 -16.07 4.27 3.81
C ALA A 189 -15.48 5.28 2.81
N SER A 190 -15.33 4.87 1.55
CA SER A 190 -14.63 5.64 0.52
C SER A 190 -15.61 6.33 -0.42
N ALA A 191 -15.38 7.63 -0.68
CA ALA A 191 -16.08 8.29 -1.78
C ALA A 191 -15.62 7.73 -3.13
N VAL A 192 -14.29 7.66 -3.33
CA VAL A 192 -13.65 6.96 -4.45
C VAL A 192 -12.71 5.89 -3.90
N CYS A 193 -12.86 4.65 -4.37
CA CYS A 193 -11.97 3.55 -3.98
C CYS A 193 -11.28 2.97 -5.21
N ILE A 194 -9.96 2.82 -5.14
CA ILE A 194 -9.14 2.17 -6.15
C ILE A 194 -8.61 0.90 -5.51
N VAL A 195 -9.07 -0.25 -6.00
CA VAL A 195 -8.61 -1.56 -5.55
C VAL A 195 -7.74 -2.16 -6.63
N CYS A 196 -6.52 -2.53 -6.29
CA CYS A 196 -5.61 -3.16 -7.24
C CYS A 196 -5.32 -4.61 -6.85
N THR A 197 -5.60 -5.55 -7.75
CA THR A 197 -5.53 -7.00 -7.48
C THR A 197 -4.50 -7.70 -8.36
N PHE A 198 -4.04 -8.87 -7.93
CA PHE A 198 -3.03 -9.67 -8.62
C PHE A 198 -3.59 -10.52 -9.75
N ASN A 199 -4.75 -11.12 -9.51
CA ASN A 199 -5.29 -12.15 -10.37
C ASN A 199 -6.80 -11.98 -10.59
N ASP A 200 -7.34 -12.82 -11.48
CA ASP A 200 -8.75 -12.78 -11.86
C ASP A 200 -9.70 -13.18 -10.72
N GLU A 201 -9.26 -14.00 -9.78
CA GLU A 201 -10.10 -14.45 -8.67
C GLU A 201 -10.31 -13.33 -7.66
N GLU A 202 -9.24 -12.64 -7.27
CA GLU A 202 -9.32 -11.45 -6.43
C GLU A 202 -10.20 -10.38 -7.09
N ARG A 203 -10.00 -10.15 -8.40
CA ARG A 203 -10.84 -9.23 -9.18
C ARG A 203 -12.32 -9.56 -9.05
N LYS A 204 -12.69 -10.84 -9.22
CA LYS A 204 -14.09 -11.31 -9.10
C LYS A 204 -14.64 -11.09 -7.68
N VAL A 205 -13.84 -11.33 -6.64
CA VAL A 205 -14.26 -11.09 -5.25
C VAL A 205 -14.58 -9.61 -5.03
N VAL A 206 -13.68 -8.72 -5.44
CA VAL A 206 -13.87 -7.26 -5.29
C VAL A 206 -15.10 -6.78 -6.07
N LEU A 207 -15.26 -7.20 -7.33
CA LEU A 207 -16.43 -6.83 -8.15
C LEU A 207 -17.75 -7.33 -7.53
N GLY A 208 -17.76 -8.54 -6.97
CA GLY A 208 -18.92 -9.06 -6.24
C GLY A 208 -19.28 -8.18 -5.04
N VAL A 209 -18.29 -7.77 -4.23
CA VAL A 209 -18.52 -6.85 -3.10
C VAL A 209 -19.06 -5.50 -3.58
N CYS A 210 -18.56 -4.97 -4.70
CA CYS A 210 -19.08 -3.72 -5.27
C CYS A 210 -20.55 -3.85 -5.70
N GLN A 211 -20.91 -4.98 -6.32
CA GLN A 211 -22.28 -5.29 -6.71
C GLN A 211 -23.20 -5.38 -5.49
N ASP A 212 -22.79 -6.08 -4.43
CA ASP A 212 -23.56 -6.22 -3.20
C ASP A 212 -23.83 -4.87 -2.52
N LEU A 213 -22.85 -3.96 -2.60
CA LEU A 213 -22.95 -2.59 -2.10
C LEU A 213 -23.77 -1.65 -3.03
N GLY A 214 -24.15 -2.10 -4.22
CA GLY A 214 -24.79 -1.25 -5.24
C GLY A 214 -23.88 -0.13 -5.76
N ARG A 215 -22.56 -0.31 -5.71
CA ARG A 215 -21.57 0.68 -6.14
C ARG A 215 -21.17 0.45 -7.60
N GLN A 216 -20.92 1.53 -8.34
CA GLN A 216 -20.45 1.40 -9.72
C GLN A 216 -18.97 1.07 -9.71
N ALA A 217 -18.58 -0.01 -10.39
CA ALA A 217 -17.19 -0.44 -10.50
C ALA A 217 -16.76 -0.53 -11.97
N GLN A 218 -15.61 0.06 -12.29
CA GLN A 218 -14.94 -0.07 -13.58
C GLN A 218 -13.65 -0.84 -13.38
N CYS A 219 -13.43 -1.88 -14.18
CA CYS A 219 -12.22 -2.69 -14.11
C CYS A 219 -11.36 -2.50 -15.36
N GLN A 220 -10.07 -2.28 -15.17
CA GLN A 220 -9.07 -2.22 -16.22
C GLN A 220 -7.91 -3.15 -15.91
N ARG A 221 -7.30 -3.72 -16.94
CA ARG A 221 -6.05 -4.47 -16.80
C ARG A 221 -4.87 -3.50 -16.85
N ASN A 222 -3.79 -3.80 -16.13
CA ASN A 222 -2.57 -3.01 -16.14
C ASN A 222 -1.97 -2.94 -17.56
N PRO A 223 -1.87 -1.74 -18.16
CA PRO A 223 -1.23 -1.58 -19.46
C PRO A 223 0.23 -2.04 -19.46
N TYR A 224 0.90 -2.04 -18.29
CA TYR A 224 2.26 -2.55 -18.14
C TYR A 224 2.39 -3.97 -18.71
N TYR A 225 1.39 -4.83 -18.44
CA TYR A 225 1.38 -6.21 -18.91
C TYR A 225 0.90 -6.41 -20.34
N ALA A 226 0.31 -5.39 -20.97
CA ALA A 226 -0.05 -5.44 -22.39
C ALA A 226 1.17 -5.24 -23.28
N ASN A 227 2.12 -4.41 -22.84
CA ASN A 227 3.31 -4.02 -23.62
C ASN A 227 4.57 -4.81 -23.22
N SER A 228 4.62 -5.37 -22.02
CA SER A 228 5.71 -6.26 -21.64
C SER A 228 5.58 -7.59 -22.37
N LYS A 229 6.59 -8.01 -23.14
CA LYS A 229 6.73 -9.41 -23.56
C LYS A 229 6.87 -10.25 -22.28
N GLN A 230 5.76 -10.75 -21.73
CA GLN A 230 5.75 -11.60 -20.54
C GLN A 230 6.43 -12.94 -20.89
N ASN A 231 7.75 -12.93 -20.94
CA ASN A 231 8.59 -14.13 -21.08
C ASN A 231 8.98 -14.70 -19.70
N GLY A 232 8.32 -14.26 -18.62
CA GLY A 232 8.73 -14.54 -17.24
C GLY A 232 7.72 -15.39 -16.47
N THR A 233 8.25 -16.22 -15.58
CA THR A 233 7.53 -17.03 -14.58
C THR A 233 6.95 -16.22 -13.42
N THR A 234 7.20 -14.90 -13.37
CA THR A 234 6.77 -14.03 -12.28
C THR A 234 5.29 -13.67 -12.42
N PRO A 235 4.45 -13.95 -11.40
CA PRO A 235 3.04 -13.55 -11.40
C PRO A 235 2.90 -12.03 -11.56
N PRO A 236 1.89 -11.54 -12.30
CA PRO A 236 1.69 -10.12 -12.50
C PRO A 236 1.29 -9.44 -11.19
N PHE A 237 2.05 -8.42 -10.80
CA PHE A 237 1.85 -7.52 -9.67
C PHE A 237 0.88 -6.38 -10.06
N LEU A 238 -0.18 -6.12 -9.27
CA LEU A 238 -1.19 -5.09 -9.60
C LEU A 238 -1.75 -5.25 -11.03
N ASN A 239 -2.18 -6.47 -11.38
CA ASN A 239 -2.63 -6.79 -12.74
C ASN A 239 -3.96 -6.12 -13.11
N PHE A 240 -4.83 -5.89 -12.13
CA PHE A 240 -6.12 -5.25 -12.36
C PHE A 240 -6.29 -4.03 -11.48
N LEU A 241 -6.82 -2.96 -12.07
CA LEU A 241 -7.33 -1.78 -11.38
C LEU A 241 -8.85 -1.85 -11.35
N ILE A 242 -9.45 -1.68 -10.19
CA ILE A 242 -10.89 -1.57 -10.01
C ILE A 242 -11.19 -0.21 -9.38
N LEU A 243 -11.79 0.67 -10.17
CA LEU A 243 -12.25 1.98 -9.73
C LEU A 243 -13.71 1.87 -9.28
N VAL A 244 -13.98 2.24 -8.03
CA VAL A 244 -15.31 2.21 -7.41
C VAL A 244 -15.77 3.63 -7.08
N ARG A 245 -17.01 3.96 -7.44
CA ARG A 245 -17.66 5.27 -7.23
C ARG A 245 -19.06 5.15 -6.65
#